data_AF-A0A7S4DJ98-F1
#
_entry.id   AF-A0A7S4DJ98-F1
#
_cell.length_a   1.000
_cell.length_b   1.000
_cell.length_c   1.000
_cell.angle_alpha   90.00
_cell.angle_beta   90.00
_cell.angle_gamma   90.00
#
_symmetry.space_group_name_H-M   'P 1'
#
loop_
_entity.id
_entity.type
_entity.pdbx_description
1 polymer ?
#
loop_
_entity_poly.entity_id
_entity_poly.type
_entity_poly.pdbx_seq_one_letter_code
_entity_poly.pdbx_strand_id
1 'polypeptide(L)'
;RVDHRLLPHGWSLRVVGAALRRKLDVYAVVYWEGIEIGRTPVSYNSKRPLWCEDGQTTGKAAEAHFNIPYPTCVDPMLRIELWEKAQAKKSKVASLVGKVVLDVDQQKMLMKETASKAYHVFNQMEHSRVKTDLPLRKDGAVAAAAAGG
;
A
#
# COMPACT_ATOMS: atom_id res chain seq x y z
N ARG A 1 -1.80 2.96 2.37
CA ARG A 1 -2.64 2.00 1.61
C ARG A 1 -2.45 0.65 2.26
N VAL A 2 -3.49 0.10 2.89
CA VAL A 2 -3.50 -1.23 3.51
C VAL A 2 -4.57 -2.04 2.76
N ASP A 3 -4.25 -3.27 2.34
CA ASP A 3 -5.15 -4.15 1.57
C ASP A 3 -5.55 -5.34 2.46
N HIS A 4 -6.85 -5.53 2.65
CA HIS A 4 -7.42 -6.48 3.61
C HIS A 4 -8.13 -7.63 2.88
N ARG A 5 -7.40 -8.72 2.59
CA ARG A 5 -8.02 -10.04 2.46
C ARG A 5 -8.15 -10.62 3.86
N LEU A 6 -9.38 -10.83 4.33
CA LEU A 6 -9.68 -11.61 5.54
C LEU A 6 -9.30 -13.06 5.28
N LEU A 7 -8.02 -13.38 5.45
CA LEU A 7 -7.59 -14.75 5.62
C LEU A 7 -7.91 -15.18 7.06
N PRO A 8 -8.17 -16.46 7.33
CA PRO A 8 -8.30 -17.00 8.70
C PRO A 8 -7.02 -16.88 9.57
N HIS A 9 -6.05 -16.08 9.11
CA HIS A 9 -4.67 -16.02 9.57
C HIS A 9 -4.22 -14.55 9.61
N GLY A 10 -4.55 -13.84 10.70
CA GLY A 10 -3.93 -12.53 11.03
C GLY A 10 -4.28 -11.35 10.11
N TRP A 11 -3.89 -10.15 10.54
CA TRP A 11 -4.00 -8.93 9.73
C TRP A 11 -2.69 -8.69 8.98
N SER A 12 -2.76 -8.06 7.80
CA SER A 12 -1.58 -7.61 7.06
C SER A 12 -1.42 -6.10 7.18
N LEU A 13 -0.19 -5.66 7.46
CA LEU A 13 0.19 -4.25 7.39
C LEU A 13 1.07 -4.02 6.17
N ARG A 14 0.78 -2.93 5.45
CA ARG A 14 1.59 -2.44 4.34
C ARG A 14 2.03 -1.00 4.62
N VAL A 15 3.34 -0.78 4.73
CA VAL A 15 3.92 0.56 4.90
C VAL A 15 4.25 1.13 3.52
N VAL A 16 3.46 2.08 3.05
CA VAL A 16 3.56 2.58 1.66
C VAL A 16 4.64 3.63 1.50
N GLY A 17 4.74 4.58 2.44
CA GLY A 17 5.66 5.69 2.31
C GLY A 17 5.59 6.68 3.47
N ALA A 18 6.44 7.70 3.40
CA ALA A 18 6.49 8.81 4.34
C ALA A 18 6.72 10.15 3.62
N ALA A 19 6.50 11.27 4.31
CA ALA A 19 6.80 12.60 3.81
C ALA A 19 7.84 13.29 4.69
N LEU A 20 8.98 13.68 4.11
CA LEU A 20 10.14 14.22 4.83
C LEU A 20 10.48 15.65 4.37
N ARG A 21 10.99 16.46 5.31
CA ARG A 21 11.44 17.84 5.03
C ARG A 21 12.74 17.89 4.20
N ARG A 22 13.62 16.90 4.36
CA ARG A 22 14.91 16.76 3.65
C ARG A 22 15.06 15.37 3.05
N LYS A 23 15.97 15.21 2.08
CA LYS A 23 16.29 13.90 1.51
C LYS A 23 17.08 13.09 2.54
N LEU A 24 16.64 11.87 2.81
CA LEU A 24 17.28 10.96 3.76
C LEU A 24 17.32 9.54 3.20
N ASP A 25 18.23 8.74 3.74
CA ASP A 25 18.27 7.30 3.55
C ASP A 25 17.46 6.66 4.68
N VAL A 26 16.21 6.26 4.45
CA VAL A 26 15.29 5.87 5.52
C VAL A 26 14.69 4.49 5.36
N TYR A 27 14.39 3.86 6.48
CA TYR A 27 13.62 2.64 6.58
C TYR A 27 12.65 2.74 7.75
N ALA A 28 11.54 1.99 7.68
CA ALA A 28 10.60 1.89 8.78
C ALA A 28 10.79 0.57 9.53
N VAL A 29 10.59 0.60 10.84
CA VAL A 29 10.56 -0.55 11.74
C VAL A 29 9.16 -0.64 12.32
N VAL A 30 8.56 -1.83 12.27
CA VAL A 30 7.21 -2.07 12.76
C VAL A 30 7.29 -2.91 14.02
N TYR A 31 6.56 -2.48 15.03
CA TYR A 31 6.41 -3.15 16.32
C TYR A 31 4.95 -3.47 16.59
N TRP A 32 4.68 -4.65 17.12
CA TRP A 32 3.39 -5.08 17.62
C TRP A 32 3.53 -5.48 19.08
N GLU A 33 2.75 -4.86 19.97
CA GLU A 33 2.84 -5.11 21.43
C GLU A 33 4.27 -4.94 21.98
N GLY A 34 5.03 -4.01 21.39
CA GLY A 34 6.42 -3.74 21.76
C GLY A 34 7.46 -4.66 21.12
N ILE A 35 7.04 -5.74 20.44
CA ILE A 35 7.91 -6.70 19.75
C ILE A 35 8.12 -6.25 18.30
N GLU A 36 9.37 -6.22 17.84
CA GLU A 36 9.68 -5.93 16.43
C GLU A 36 9.18 -7.07 15.54
N ILE A 37 8.27 -6.77 14.61
CA ILE A 37 7.75 -7.74 13.64
C ILE A 37 8.44 -7.69 12.28
N GLY A 38 9.16 -6.59 11.99
CA GLY A 38 9.98 -6.48 10.78
C GLY A 38 10.37 -5.07 10.41
N ARG A 39 11.10 -4.96 9.30
CA ARG A 39 11.63 -3.70 8.74
C ARG A 39 11.39 -3.61 7.25
N THR A 40 11.23 -2.38 6.75
CA THR A 40 11.22 -2.13 5.30
C THR A 40 12.65 -2.12 4.75
N PRO A 41 12.83 -2.29 3.43
CA PRO A 41 14.07 -1.90 2.76
C PRO A 41 14.39 -0.41 2.99
N VAL A 42 15.67 -0.06 2.81
CA VAL A 42 16.10 1.35 2.86
C VAL A 42 15.72 2.03 1.55
N SER A 43 14.99 3.14 1.65
CA SER A 43 14.77 4.07 0.56
C SER A 43 15.85 5.15 0.62
N TYR A 44 16.69 5.21 -0.41
CA TYR A 44 17.86 6.09 -0.43
C TYR A 44 17.51 7.49 -0.97
N ASN A 45 18.10 8.51 -0.34
CA ASN A 45 18.10 9.90 -0.78
C ASN A 45 16.72 10.46 -1.20
N SER A 46 15.66 10.10 -0.48
CA SER A 46 14.29 10.47 -0.83
C SER A 46 13.66 11.43 0.19
N LYS A 47 12.83 12.37 -0.31
CA LYS A 47 11.90 13.14 0.53
C LYS A 47 10.55 12.44 0.68
N ARG A 48 10.28 11.45 -0.17
CA ARG A 48 9.03 10.69 -0.24
C ARG A 48 9.40 9.22 -0.44
N PRO A 49 9.97 8.56 0.58
CA PRO A 49 10.29 7.14 0.46
C PRO A 49 9.00 6.36 0.17
N LEU A 50 9.09 5.42 -0.78
CA LEU A 50 8.01 4.50 -1.14
C LEU A 50 8.55 3.08 -1.02
N TRP A 51 7.76 2.18 -0.41
CA TRP A 51 8.16 0.77 -0.14
C TRP A 51 7.17 -0.25 -0.74
N CYS A 52 6.29 0.19 -1.64
CA CYS A 52 5.22 -0.63 -2.23
C CYS A 52 5.04 -0.43 -3.74
N GLU A 53 6.02 0.10 -4.45
CA GLU A 53 5.90 0.27 -5.91
C GLU A 53 6.50 -0.92 -6.66
N ASP A 54 5.61 -1.69 -7.27
CA ASP A 54 5.91 -2.64 -8.34
C ASP A 54 6.47 -1.88 -9.54
N GLY A 55 7.79 -1.81 -9.63
CA GLY A 55 8.50 -1.45 -10.85
C GLY A 55 8.76 0.04 -11.02
N GLN A 56 9.89 0.52 -10.47
CA GLN A 56 10.91 1.34 -11.17
C GLN A 56 11.94 1.98 -10.24
N THR A 57 12.03 1.60 -8.96
CA THR A 57 13.30 1.80 -8.24
C THR A 57 14.30 0.76 -8.71
N THR A 58 15.49 1.20 -9.12
CA THR A 58 16.62 0.41 -9.65
C THR A 58 17.23 -0.62 -8.68
N GLY A 59 16.53 -0.96 -7.60
CA GLY A 59 16.77 -2.12 -6.75
C GLY A 59 15.42 -2.67 -6.32
N LYS A 60 15.24 -3.99 -6.40
CA LYS A 60 14.05 -4.73 -5.96
C LYS A 60 13.56 -4.21 -4.60
N ALA A 61 12.59 -3.29 -4.60
CA ALA A 61 11.89 -2.92 -3.39
C ALA A 61 10.94 -4.06 -3.10
N ALA A 62 11.36 -4.99 -2.23
CA ALA A 62 10.47 -6.00 -1.71
C ALA A 62 9.29 -5.27 -1.04
N GLU A 63 8.06 -5.60 -1.44
CA GLU A 63 6.87 -5.07 -0.77
C GLU A 63 7.00 -5.33 0.73
N ALA A 64 6.97 -4.27 1.53
CA ALA A 64 7.07 -4.39 2.98
C ALA A 64 5.73 -4.84 3.55
N HIS A 65 5.47 -6.14 3.46
CA HIS A 65 4.31 -6.82 4.02
C HIS A 65 4.67 -7.41 5.38
N PHE A 66 3.87 -7.08 6.38
CA PHE A 66 4.03 -7.62 7.72
C PHE A 66 2.77 -8.40 8.09
N ASN A 67 2.96 -9.65 8.50
CA ASN A 67 1.91 -10.44 9.12
C ASN A 67 1.84 -10.05 10.60
N ILE A 68 0.72 -9.45 11.02
CA ILE A 68 0.50 -9.08 12.40
C ILE A 68 0.01 -10.34 13.15
N PRO A 69 0.71 -10.77 14.22
CA PRO A 69 0.27 -11.92 15.00
C PRO A 69 -1.03 -11.60 15.76
N TYR A 70 -1.69 -12.64 16.27
CA TYR A 70 -2.83 -12.45 17.17
C TYR A 70 -2.40 -11.65 18.40
N PRO A 71 -3.21 -10.70 18.86
CA PRO A 71 -2.90 -9.92 20.06
C PRO A 71 -2.79 -10.84 21.28
N THR A 72 -1.78 -10.59 22.11
CA THR A 72 -1.59 -11.30 23.39
C THR A 72 -2.08 -10.49 24.57
N CYS A 73 -2.37 -9.19 24.38
CA CYS A 73 -2.92 -8.32 25.42
C CYS A 73 -4.28 -7.72 25.01
N VAL A 74 -4.96 -7.12 25.99
CA VAL A 74 -6.29 -6.51 25.82
C VAL A 74 -6.23 -5.28 24.91
N ASP A 75 -5.14 -4.52 25.00
CA ASP A 75 -4.93 -3.27 24.27
C ASP A 75 -3.65 -3.35 23.41
N PRO A 76 -3.68 -4.09 22.29
CA PRO A 76 -2.53 -4.21 21.42
C PRO A 76 -2.15 -2.88 20.81
N MET A 77 -0.86 -2.54 20.92
CA MET A 77 -0.30 -1.29 20.39
C MET A 77 0.54 -1.56 19.15
N LEU A 78 0.16 -0.93 18.04
CA LEU A 78 0.97 -0.90 16.82
C LEU A 78 1.87 0.33 16.86
N ARG A 79 3.18 0.13 16.71
CA ARG A 79 4.15 1.23 16.66
C ARG A 79 4.97 1.13 15.39
N ILE A 80 5.08 2.23 14.67
CA ILE A 80 5.90 2.35 13.46
C ILE A 80 6.92 3.44 13.70
N GLU A 81 8.19 3.11 13.57
CA GLU A 81 9.30 4.05 13.73
C GLU A 81 10.03 4.22 12.40
N LEU A 82 10.35 5.46 12.07
CA LEU A 82 11.10 5.81 10.87
C LEU A 82 12.53 6.18 11.26
N TRP A 83 13.50 5.50 10.66
CA TRP A 83 14.91 5.61 11.00
C TRP A 83 15.73 6.08 9.80
N GLU A 84 16.70 6.96 10.05
CA GLU A 84 17.73 7.38 9.10
C GLU A 84 18.92 6.43 9.22
N LYS A 85 19.28 5.75 8.12
CA LYS A 85 20.42 4.84 8.05
C LYS A 85 21.70 5.60 8.41
N ALA A 86 22.54 4.98 9.23
CA ALA A 86 23.86 5.49 9.56
C ALA A 86 24.67 5.78 8.27
N GLN A 87 25.16 7.00 8.14
CA GLN A 87 26.07 7.38 7.06
C GLN A 87 27.50 7.21 7.53
N ALA A 88 28.27 6.35 6.85
CA ALA A 88 29.65 6.01 7.22
C ALA A 88 30.56 7.23 7.50
N LYS A 89 30.27 8.38 6.88
CA LYS A 89 31.05 9.63 7.03
C LYS A 89 30.59 10.57 8.15
N LYS A 90 29.33 10.46 8.64
CA LYS A 90 28.73 11.47 9.54
C LYS A 90 28.30 10.90 10.88
N SER A 91 27.78 9.67 10.89
CA SER A 91 27.31 9.01 12.11
C SER A 91 27.37 7.51 11.92
N LYS A 92 27.95 6.80 12.88
CA LYS A 92 27.94 5.33 12.91
C LYS A 92 26.62 4.76 13.42
N VAL A 93 25.74 5.61 13.95
CA VAL A 93 24.47 5.20 14.58
C VAL A 93 23.31 5.71 13.74
N ALA A 94 22.30 4.86 13.54
CA ALA A 94 21.06 5.25 12.90
C ALA A 94 20.28 6.21 13.81
N SER A 95 19.59 7.18 13.22
CA SER A 95 18.88 8.23 13.97
C SER A 95 17.38 8.09 13.79
N LEU A 96 16.61 8.21 14.87
CA LEU A 96 15.15 8.22 14.79
C LEU A 96 14.67 9.52 14.13
N VAL A 97 13.92 9.39 13.04
CA VAL A 97 13.35 10.52 12.28
C VAL A 97 11.94 10.84 12.76
N GLY A 98 11.16 9.80 13.05
CA GLY A 98 9.77 9.96 13.46
C GLY A 98 9.18 8.67 14.02
N LYS A 99 8.07 8.79 14.73
CA LYS A 99 7.40 7.68 15.38
C LYS A 99 5.89 7.89 15.35
N VAL A 100 5.16 6.83 15.06
CA VAL A 100 3.70 6.76 15.14
C VAL A 100 3.35 5.60 16.04
N VAL A 101 2.42 5.82 16.94
CA VAL A 101 1.89 4.81 17.85
C VAL A 101 0.37 4.83 17.69
N LEU A 102 -0.22 3.66 17.48
CA LEU A 102 -1.64 3.49 17.24
C LEU A 102 -2.20 2.56 18.31
N ASP A 103 -3.15 3.08 19.08
CA ASP A 103 -3.99 2.27 19.95
C ASP A 103 -5.05 1.50 19.16
N VAL A 104 -5.83 0.67 19.84
CA VAL A 104 -6.86 -0.18 19.23
C VAL A 104 -7.92 0.64 18.50
N ASP A 105 -8.31 1.79 19.03
CA ASP A 105 -9.37 2.62 18.45
C ASP A 105 -8.89 3.37 17.21
N GLN A 106 -7.66 3.88 17.23
CA GLN A 106 -6.98 4.46 16.08
C GLN A 106 -6.75 3.41 14.98
N GLN A 107 -6.39 2.18 15.35
CA GLN A 107 -6.30 1.06 14.41
C GLN A 107 -7.66 0.78 13.74
N LYS A 108 -8.73 0.63 14.54
CA LYS A 108 -10.11 0.44 14.02
C LYS A 108 -10.55 1.59 13.11
N MET A 109 -10.24 2.83 13.48
CA MET A 109 -10.56 4.01 12.69
C MET A 109 -9.85 3.98 11.33
N LEU A 110 -8.54 3.68 11.33
CA LEU A 110 -7.76 3.54 10.09
C LEU A 110 -8.27 2.42 9.20
N MET A 111 -8.68 1.28 9.78
CA MET A 111 -9.29 0.18 9.05
C MET A 111 -10.61 0.61 8.41
N LYS A 112 -11.48 1.30 9.16
CA LYS A 112 -12.77 1.81 8.66
C LYS A 112 -12.58 2.79 7.50
N GLU A 113 -11.65 3.75 7.65
CA GLU A 113 -11.33 4.69 6.57
C GLU A 113 -10.78 4.00 5.33
N THR A 114 -9.89 3.02 5.52
CA THR A 114 -9.26 2.30 4.42
C THR A 114 -10.28 1.44 3.67
N ALA A 115 -11.15 0.74 4.39
CA ALA A 115 -12.26 -0.02 3.82
C ALA A 115 -13.24 0.88 3.05
N SER A 116 -13.61 2.03 3.62
CA SER A 116 -14.48 3.00 2.95
C SER A 116 -13.88 3.52 1.64
N LYS A 117 -12.58 3.85 1.64
CA LYS A 117 -11.86 4.30 0.44
C LYS A 117 -11.79 3.19 -0.62
N ALA A 118 -11.51 1.95 -0.21
CA ALA A 118 -11.47 0.81 -1.11
C ALA A 118 -12.84 0.54 -1.77
N TYR A 119 -13.92 0.62 -1.00
CA TYR A 119 -15.29 0.47 -1.50
C TYR A 119 -15.64 1.53 -2.55
N HIS A 120 -15.28 2.80 -2.32
CA HIS A 120 -15.50 3.85 -3.32
C HIS A 120 -14.72 3.64 -4.61
N VAL A 121 -13.45 3.20 -4.53
CA VAL A 121 -12.65 2.89 -5.72
C VAL A 121 -13.26 1.73 -6.50
N PHE A 122 -13.71 0.68 -5.82
CA PHE A 122 -14.38 -0.47 -6.45
C PHE A 122 -15.63 -0.03 -7.22
N ASN A 123 -16.52 0.74 -6.59
CA ASN A 123 -17.72 1.24 -7.24
C ASN A 123 -17.39 2.11 -8.46
N GLN A 124 -16.40 3.00 -8.38
CA GLN A 124 -15.98 3.81 -9.54
C GLN A 124 -15.48 2.95 -10.69
N MET A 125 -14.72 1.88 -10.41
CA MET A 125 -14.24 0.95 -11.43
C MET A 125 -15.39 0.18 -12.09
N GLU A 126 -16.39 -0.28 -11.34
CA GLU A 126 -17.57 -0.93 -11.92
C GLU A 126 -18.35 0.01 -12.84
N HIS A 127 -18.57 1.25 -12.41
CA HIS A 127 -19.28 2.25 -13.22
C HIS A 127 -18.52 2.63 -14.49
N SER A 128 -17.18 2.54 -14.49
CA SER A 128 -16.37 2.72 -15.70
C SER A 128 -16.42 1.53 -16.66
N ARG A 129 -16.61 0.31 -16.16
CA ARG A 129 -16.67 -0.91 -17.00
C ARG A 129 -17.99 -1.04 -17.77
N VAL A 130 -19.09 -0.55 -17.20
CA VAL A 130 -20.42 -0.59 -17.84
C VAL A 130 -20.51 0.35 -19.06
N LYS A 131 -19.58 1.30 -19.24
CA LYS A 131 -19.59 2.22 -20.40
C LYS A 131 -18.85 1.73 -21.64
N THR A 132 -18.26 0.52 -21.60
CA THR A 132 -17.52 -0.07 -22.73
C THR A 132 -18.29 -1.16 -23.48
N ASP A 133 -19.59 -1.33 -23.24
CA ASP A 133 -20.41 -2.22 -24.07
C ASP A 133 -20.64 -1.59 -25.46
N LEU A 134 -19.80 -2.05 -26.38
CA LEU A 134 -19.85 -2.12 -27.83
C LEU A 134 -20.96 -1.32 -28.56
N PRO A 135 -20.61 -0.52 -29.60
CA PRO A 135 -21.59 -0.18 -30.60
C PRO A 135 -22.08 -1.48 -31.26
N LEU A 136 -23.36 -1.81 -31.05
CA LEU A 136 -24.07 -2.84 -31.81
C LEU A 136 -23.86 -2.56 -33.30
N ARG A 137 -23.00 -3.37 -33.92
CA ARG A 137 -22.76 -3.36 -35.36
C ARG A 137 -24.11 -3.65 -36.02
N LYS A 138 -24.70 -2.63 -36.65
CA LYS A 138 -25.83 -2.81 -37.58
C LYS A 138 -25.30 -3.44 -38.86
N ASP A 139 -24.94 -4.71 -38.80
CA ASP A 139 -24.75 -5.52 -40.00
C ASP A 139 -26.14 -5.85 -40.55
N GLY A 140 -26.57 -5.11 -41.57
CA GLY A 140 -27.90 -5.27 -42.16
C GLY A 140 -28.15 -4.34 -43.34
N ALA A 141 -27.36 -4.46 -44.41
CA ALA A 141 -27.77 -4.03 -45.74
C ALA A 141 -27.32 -5.06 -46.79
N VAL A 142 -28.32 -5.80 -47.25
CA VAL A 142 -28.27 -6.98 -48.10
C VAL A 142 -27.87 -6.58 -49.52
N ALA A 143 -26.85 -7.25 -50.07
CA ALA A 143 -26.61 -7.28 -51.51
C ALA A 143 -27.63 -8.23 -52.16
N ALA A 144 -28.59 -7.68 -52.91
CA ALA A 144 -29.44 -8.45 -53.81
C ALA A 144 -29.05 -8.10 -55.25
N ALA A 145 -28.20 -8.94 -55.84
CA ALA A 145 -28.01 -9.02 -57.28
C ALA A 145 -29.24 -9.70 -57.88
N ALA A 146 -29.99 -8.98 -58.71
CA ALA A 146 -31.00 -9.56 -59.59
C ALA A 146 -30.53 -9.38 -61.04
N ALA A 147 -30.35 -10.52 -61.70
CA ALA A 147 -30.10 -10.66 -63.11
C ALA A 147 -31.34 -10.29 -63.96
N GLY A 148 -31.10 -9.92 -65.22
CA GLY A 148 -32.07 -10.10 -66.30
C GLY A 148 -32.18 -8.91 -67.27
N GLY A 149 -31.85 -9.15 -68.54
CA GLY A 149 -32.20 -8.29 -69.68
C GLY A 149 -31.06 -8.06 -70.64
#